data_AF-A0A4U9R2A8-F1
#
_entry.id   AF-A0A4U9R2A8-F1
#
_cell.length_a   1.000
_cell.length_b   1.000
_cell.length_c   1.000
_cell.angle_alpha   90.00
_cell.angle_beta   90.00
_cell.angle_gamma   90.00
#
_symmetry.space_group_name_H-M   'P 1'
#
loop_
_entity.id
_entity.type
_entity.pdbx_description
1 polymer ?
#
loop_
_entity_poly.entity_id
_entity_poly.type
_entity_poly.pdbx_seq_one_letter_code
_entity_poly.pdbx_strand_id
1 'polypeptide(L)'
;MEKENHIVSDYKITYNIKRKDIFVYSLKEFYKNKLQFFFGPLTILIGIILSMTLKKVFITNLLICFGVFYSILPYIVLLFNIIKIKNHTVELVLGHNGLNFIDGNKGLKVKYENIEKVSMDDSSIRIIPKKEDYGNAKEISIPRSSINEGDIKEFIERLNSKLNTIKVKDSLGHGKFKEGTLVLKYNITKESLKHIMKVEYYDKKKHHIHGIIFAILSGLTFNINKSMCLSFMLLSSLYIFHPSIAYLFRRGSMENVDVLVYLCKDGYLEIVDNKMRIKIKPTAMKLVDNNNIFFKLLIPVKKGIVLYVPKNNIKEGNIETFLKLFS
;
A
#
# COMPACT_ATOMS: atom_id res chain seq x y z
N MET A 1 44.55 14.30 -19.06
CA MET A 1 44.75 13.23 -18.04
C MET A 1 43.50 13.18 -17.19
N GLU A 2 42.55 12.36 -17.62
CA GLU A 2 41.38 11.98 -16.83
C GLU A 2 41.85 11.15 -15.65
N LYS A 3 41.44 11.53 -14.42
CA LYS A 3 41.57 10.67 -13.26
C LYS A 3 40.32 9.79 -13.20
N GLU A 4 40.45 8.59 -13.73
CA GLU A 4 39.57 7.47 -13.40
C GLU A 4 39.64 7.21 -11.90
N ASN A 5 38.64 7.70 -11.16
CA ASN A 5 38.32 7.14 -9.85
C ASN A 5 37.51 5.85 -10.07
N HIS A 6 38.21 4.79 -10.45
CA HIS A 6 37.72 3.42 -10.34
C HIS A 6 37.55 3.06 -8.87
N ILE A 7 36.39 3.39 -8.28
CA ILE A 7 35.92 2.69 -7.09
C ILE A 7 35.36 1.36 -7.60
N VAL A 8 36.23 0.34 -7.60
CA VAL A 8 35.89 -1.06 -7.83
C VAL A 8 34.71 -1.42 -6.91
N SER A 9 33.63 -1.94 -7.47
CA SER A 9 32.58 -2.58 -6.67
C SER A 9 33.02 -4.01 -6.34
N ASP A 10 33.08 -4.36 -5.06
CA ASP A 10 33.72 -5.59 -4.57
C ASP A 10 32.95 -6.90 -4.81
N TYR A 11 31.74 -6.92 -5.39
CA TYR A 11 31.05 -8.17 -5.75
C TYR A 11 29.81 -7.95 -6.61
N LYS A 12 29.56 -8.81 -7.63
CA LYS A 12 28.36 -8.78 -8.48
C LYS A 12 27.80 -10.17 -8.76
N ILE A 13 26.48 -10.25 -8.96
CA ILE A 13 25.83 -11.41 -9.58
C ILE A 13 25.13 -10.97 -10.87
N THR A 14 25.22 -11.79 -11.91
CA THR A 14 24.59 -11.55 -13.21
C THR A 14 23.51 -12.58 -13.44
N TYR A 15 22.29 -12.14 -13.75
CA TYR A 15 21.18 -13.04 -14.02
C TYR A 15 20.40 -12.66 -15.28
N ASN A 16 19.90 -13.68 -15.98
CA ASN A 16 19.12 -13.52 -17.20
C ASN A 16 17.63 -13.56 -16.90
N ILE A 17 16.92 -12.54 -17.38
CA ILE A 17 15.47 -12.52 -17.38
C ILE A 17 14.99 -13.02 -18.75
N LYS A 18 14.52 -14.27 -18.80
CA LYS A 18 13.90 -14.86 -20.00
C LYS A 18 12.38 -14.69 -19.95
N ARG A 19 11.78 -14.25 -21.05
CA ARG A 19 10.31 -14.13 -21.22
C ARG A 19 9.55 -15.40 -20.82
N LYS A 20 10.06 -16.56 -21.27
CA LYS A 20 9.46 -17.87 -21.01
C LYS A 20 9.40 -18.18 -19.52
N ASP A 21 10.45 -17.84 -18.77
CA ASP A 21 10.55 -18.19 -17.35
C ASP A 21 9.63 -17.31 -16.51
N ILE A 22 9.50 -16.02 -16.84
CA ILE A 22 8.51 -15.13 -16.22
C ILE A 22 7.09 -15.63 -16.50
N PHE A 23 6.79 -16.06 -17.73
CA PHE A 23 5.47 -16.59 -18.07
C PHE A 23 5.10 -17.80 -17.22
N VAL A 24 6.00 -18.79 -17.14
CA VAL A 24 5.76 -20.02 -16.38
C VAL A 24 5.64 -19.72 -14.89
N TYR A 25 6.48 -18.83 -14.36
CA TYR A 25 6.42 -18.43 -12.96
C TYR A 25 5.11 -17.71 -12.62
N SER A 26 4.72 -16.71 -13.41
CA SER A 26 3.48 -15.96 -13.19
C SER A 26 2.22 -16.83 -13.36
N LEU A 27 2.21 -17.81 -14.27
CA LEU A 27 1.15 -18.81 -14.34
C LEU A 27 1.09 -19.67 -13.08
N LYS A 28 2.22 -20.20 -12.61
CA LYS A 28 2.28 -21.02 -11.40
C LYS A 28 1.82 -20.24 -10.16
N GLU A 29 2.18 -18.96 -10.07
CA GLU A 29 1.76 -18.09 -8.97
C GLU A 29 0.26 -17.78 -9.03
N PHE A 30 -0.26 -17.48 -10.22
CA PHE A 30 -1.70 -17.28 -10.44
C PHE A 30 -2.51 -18.54 -10.10
N TYR A 31 -2.02 -19.74 -10.43
CA TYR A 31 -2.71 -21.01 -10.14
C TYR A 31 -2.32 -21.64 -8.79
N LYS A 32 -1.55 -20.94 -7.95
CA LYS A 32 -1.16 -21.44 -6.62
C LYS A 32 -2.38 -21.68 -5.72
N ASN A 33 -3.47 -20.94 -5.95
CA ASN A 33 -4.75 -21.20 -5.29
C ASN A 33 -5.61 -22.17 -6.13
N LYS A 34 -5.76 -23.41 -5.66
CA LYS A 34 -6.55 -24.47 -6.35
C LYS A 34 -7.97 -24.02 -6.67
N LEU A 35 -8.59 -23.16 -5.85
CA LEU A 35 -9.94 -22.64 -6.11
C LEU A 35 -10.03 -21.84 -7.43
N GLN A 36 -8.96 -21.12 -7.81
CA GLN A 36 -8.93 -20.34 -9.05
C GLN A 36 -8.85 -21.24 -10.29
N PHE A 37 -8.34 -22.47 -10.15
CA PHE A 37 -8.31 -23.46 -11.22
C PHE A 37 -9.72 -24.02 -11.51
N PHE A 38 -10.53 -24.24 -10.47
CA PHE A 38 -11.85 -24.85 -10.62
C PHE A 38 -12.96 -23.84 -10.89
N PHE A 39 -12.81 -22.58 -10.47
CA PHE A 39 -13.88 -21.59 -10.54
C PHE A 39 -14.38 -21.33 -11.98
N GLY A 40 -13.47 -21.13 -12.95
CA GLY A 40 -13.84 -20.92 -14.35
C GLY A 40 -14.65 -22.08 -14.93
N PRO A 41 -14.09 -23.30 -14.99
CA PRO A 41 -14.78 -24.49 -15.48
C PRO A 41 -16.08 -24.81 -14.74
N LEU A 42 -16.11 -24.65 -13.41
CA LEU A 42 -17.31 -24.89 -12.61
C LEU A 42 -18.42 -23.88 -12.92
N THR A 43 -18.07 -22.60 -13.15
CA THR A 43 -19.05 -21.57 -13.52
C THR A 43 -19.65 -21.83 -14.90
N ILE A 44 -18.84 -22.31 -15.86
CA ILE A 44 -19.30 -22.74 -17.18
C ILE A 44 -20.26 -23.92 -17.04
N LEU A 45 -19.88 -24.94 -16.27
CA LEU A 45 -20.70 -26.13 -16.04
C LEU A 45 -22.05 -25.79 -15.40
N ILE A 46 -22.05 -24.94 -14.37
CA ILE A 46 -23.27 -24.44 -13.72
C ILE A 46 -24.13 -23.66 -14.72
N GLY A 47 -23.52 -22.80 -15.55
CA GLY A 47 -24.23 -22.06 -16.60
C GLY A 47 -24.91 -22.99 -17.61
N ILE A 48 -24.25 -24.07 -18.02
CA ILE A 48 -24.78 -25.08 -18.93
C ILE A 48 -25.95 -25.85 -18.27
N ILE A 49 -25.79 -26.32 -17.03
CA ILE A 49 -26.85 -27.04 -16.31
C ILE A 49 -28.08 -26.14 -16.10
N LEU A 50 -27.88 -24.87 -15.75
CA LEU A 50 -28.96 -23.90 -15.62
C LEU A 50 -29.61 -23.57 -16.96
N SER A 51 -28.87 -23.58 -18.07
CA SER A 51 -29.43 -23.40 -19.43
C SER A 51 -30.34 -24.54 -19.85
N MET A 52 -30.09 -25.76 -19.35
CA MET A 52 -30.92 -26.93 -19.60
C MET A 52 -32.21 -26.95 -18.74
N THR A 53 -32.24 -26.21 -17.63
CA THR A 53 -33.34 -26.27 -16.63
C THR A 53 -34.19 -25.00 -16.57
N LEU A 54 -33.66 -23.83 -16.95
CA LEU A 54 -34.35 -22.55 -16.86
C LEU A 54 -34.52 -21.88 -18.23
N LYS A 55 -35.74 -21.44 -18.56
CA LYS A 55 -36.04 -20.67 -19.80
C LYS A 55 -35.40 -19.27 -19.86
N LYS A 56 -34.67 -18.83 -18.83
CA LYS A 56 -34.03 -17.50 -18.79
C LYS A 56 -32.65 -17.52 -19.45
N VAL A 57 -32.65 -17.42 -20.78
CA VAL A 57 -31.47 -17.48 -21.67
C VAL A 57 -30.39 -16.43 -21.33
N PHE A 58 -30.78 -15.26 -20.83
CA PHE A 58 -29.83 -14.18 -20.55
C PHE A 58 -28.87 -14.49 -19.40
N ILE A 59 -29.37 -15.01 -18.27
CA ILE A 59 -28.57 -15.24 -17.06
C ILE A 59 -27.60 -16.41 -17.27
N THR A 60 -28.05 -17.45 -17.96
CA THR A 60 -27.26 -18.64 -18.25
C THR A 60 -26.13 -18.33 -19.23
N ASN A 61 -26.40 -17.57 -20.29
CA ASN A 61 -25.37 -17.09 -21.21
C ASN A 61 -24.39 -16.14 -20.54
N LEU A 62 -24.85 -15.27 -19.62
CA LEU A 62 -23.97 -14.40 -18.85
C LEU A 62 -23.02 -15.19 -17.94
N LEU A 63 -23.50 -16.26 -17.29
CA LEU A 63 -22.68 -17.16 -16.46
C LEU A 63 -21.64 -17.91 -17.30
N ILE A 64 -22.02 -18.43 -18.46
CA ILE A 64 -21.09 -19.12 -19.38
C ILE A 64 -20.03 -18.13 -19.88
N CYS A 65 -20.43 -16.95 -20.36
CA CYS A 65 -19.50 -15.91 -20.78
C CYS A 65 -18.56 -15.47 -19.65
N PHE A 66 -19.07 -15.34 -18.42
CA PHE A 66 -18.25 -15.00 -17.26
C PHE A 66 -17.23 -16.10 -16.92
N GLY A 67 -17.62 -17.37 -16.97
CA GLY A 67 -16.72 -18.50 -16.75
C GLY A 67 -15.64 -18.64 -17.83
N VAL A 68 -16.00 -18.40 -19.11
CA VAL A 68 -15.04 -18.37 -20.23
C VAL A 68 -14.08 -17.20 -20.08
N PHE A 69 -14.59 -16.00 -19.80
CA PHE A 69 -13.77 -14.82 -19.55
C PHE A 69 -12.82 -15.04 -18.37
N TYR A 70 -13.30 -15.59 -17.25
CA TYR A 70 -12.47 -15.89 -16.08
C TYR A 70 -11.35 -16.90 -16.38
N SER A 71 -11.62 -17.87 -17.25
CA SER A 71 -10.65 -18.89 -17.64
C SER A 71 -9.56 -18.35 -18.59
N ILE A 72 -9.92 -17.41 -19.48
CA ILE A 72 -9.03 -16.90 -20.54
C ILE A 72 -8.32 -15.61 -20.12
N LEU A 73 -8.95 -14.76 -19.31
CA LEU A 73 -8.42 -13.46 -18.87
C LEU A 73 -6.99 -13.54 -18.31
N PRO A 74 -6.62 -14.52 -17.46
CA PRO A 74 -5.26 -14.63 -16.94
C PRO A 74 -4.24 -14.80 -18.05
N TYR A 75 -4.54 -15.63 -19.06
CA TYR A 75 -3.68 -15.83 -20.22
C TYR A 75 -3.55 -14.57 -21.06
N ILE A 76 -4.65 -13.84 -21.28
CA ILE A 76 -4.65 -12.56 -22.02
C ILE A 76 -3.78 -11.53 -21.27
N VAL A 77 -4.00 -11.34 -19.97
CA VAL A 77 -3.23 -10.39 -19.15
C VAL A 77 -1.75 -10.78 -19.11
N LEU A 78 -1.44 -12.07 -18.99
CA LEU A 78 -0.07 -12.57 -19.04
C LEU A 78 0.58 -12.33 -20.40
N LEU A 79 -0.11 -12.62 -21.51
CA LEU A 79 0.34 -12.34 -22.88
C LEU A 79 0.66 -10.86 -23.07
N PHE A 80 -0.24 -9.96 -22.66
CA PHE A 80 -0.02 -8.51 -22.74
C PHE A 80 1.17 -8.04 -21.89
N ASN A 81 1.39 -8.64 -20.72
CA ASN A 81 2.52 -8.29 -19.85
C ASN A 81 3.85 -8.86 -20.37
N ILE A 82 3.84 -10.04 -21.00
CA ILE A 82 5.03 -10.69 -21.55
C ILE A 82 5.52 -10.01 -22.82
N ILE A 83 4.63 -9.48 -23.65
CA ILE A 83 5.02 -8.69 -24.82
C ILE A 83 5.91 -7.51 -24.40
N LYS A 84 5.66 -6.93 -23.21
CA LYS A 84 6.44 -5.80 -22.66
C LYS A 84 7.79 -6.19 -22.07
N ILE A 85 7.92 -7.41 -21.55
CA ILE A 85 9.19 -7.93 -21.02
C ILE A 85 10.08 -8.25 -22.21
N LYS A 86 11.31 -7.75 -22.32
CA LYS A 86 12.31 -8.24 -23.30
C LYS A 86 13.21 -9.26 -22.63
N ASN A 87 13.84 -10.15 -23.39
CA ASN A 87 14.96 -10.91 -22.83
C ASN A 87 16.09 -9.92 -22.55
N HIS A 88 16.55 -9.85 -21.31
CA HIS A 88 17.62 -8.95 -20.92
C HIS A 88 18.42 -9.54 -19.76
N THR A 89 19.65 -9.09 -19.64
CA THR A 89 20.57 -9.46 -18.58
C THR A 89 20.57 -8.33 -17.56
N VAL A 90 20.42 -8.70 -16.30
CA VAL A 90 20.46 -7.76 -15.17
C VAL A 90 21.70 -8.07 -14.34
N GLU A 91 22.48 -7.03 -14.06
CA GLU A 91 23.57 -7.12 -13.09
C GLU A 91 23.14 -6.53 -11.74
N LEU A 92 23.46 -7.26 -10.69
CA LEU A 92 23.23 -6.88 -9.31
C LEU A 92 24.58 -6.62 -8.66
N VAL A 93 24.88 -5.35 -8.45
CA VAL A 93 26.18 -4.89 -7.96
C VAL A 93 26.06 -4.37 -6.54
N LEU A 94 26.88 -4.92 -5.64
CA LEU A 94 26.98 -4.42 -4.26
C LEU A 94 27.74 -3.09 -4.23
N GLY A 95 27.00 -1.99 -4.23
CA GLY A 95 27.56 -0.65 -4.13
C GLY A 95 27.92 -0.26 -2.70
N HIS A 96 28.56 0.91 -2.57
CA HIS A 96 28.94 1.46 -1.27
C HIS A 96 27.71 1.77 -0.38
N ASN A 97 26.70 2.46 -0.96
CA ASN A 97 25.52 2.96 -0.23
C ASN A 97 24.21 2.20 -0.57
N GLY A 98 24.27 1.16 -1.38
CA GLY A 98 23.09 0.42 -1.80
C GLY A 98 23.40 -0.64 -2.82
N LEU A 99 22.37 -1.42 -3.13
CA LEU A 99 22.35 -2.41 -4.17
C LEU A 99 21.98 -1.74 -5.50
N ASN A 100 22.85 -1.86 -6.49
CA ASN A 100 22.63 -1.32 -7.82
C ASN A 100 22.12 -2.43 -8.74
N PHE A 101 21.00 -2.17 -9.42
CA PHE A 101 20.42 -2.99 -10.47
C PHE A 101 20.76 -2.33 -11.80
N ILE A 102 21.51 -3.01 -12.64
CA ILE A 102 21.88 -2.51 -13.96
C ILE A 102 21.14 -3.37 -14.98
N ASP A 103 20.12 -2.78 -15.61
CA ASP A 103 19.36 -3.36 -16.72
C ASP A 103 19.70 -2.59 -18.00
N GLY A 104 20.70 -3.10 -18.74
CA GLY A 104 21.29 -2.39 -19.87
C GLY A 104 21.81 -1.00 -19.48
N ASN A 105 21.29 0.05 -20.13
CA ASN A 105 21.68 1.45 -19.84
C ASN A 105 20.91 2.08 -18.67
N LYS A 106 20.00 1.34 -18.01
CA LYS A 106 19.19 1.85 -16.91
C LYS A 106 19.67 1.28 -15.59
N GLY A 107 20.27 2.15 -14.78
CA GLY A 107 20.63 1.86 -13.40
C GLY A 107 19.50 2.22 -12.43
N LEU A 108 19.06 1.27 -11.62
CA LEU A 108 18.21 1.51 -10.45
C LEU A 108 19.03 1.26 -9.18
N LYS A 109 18.99 2.18 -8.22
CA LYS A 109 19.70 2.03 -6.95
C LYS A 109 18.73 1.84 -5.80
N VAL A 110 18.84 0.72 -5.10
CA VAL A 110 18.11 0.42 -3.88
C VAL A 110 19.05 0.65 -2.69
N LYS A 111 18.71 1.60 -1.83
CA LYS A 111 19.49 1.82 -0.62
C LYS A 111 19.32 0.65 0.35
N TYR A 112 20.41 0.27 1.01
CA TYR A 112 20.38 -0.81 2.00
C TYR A 112 19.45 -0.52 3.18
N GLU A 113 19.26 0.76 3.54
CA GLU A 113 18.33 1.19 4.59
C GLU A 113 16.88 0.76 4.33
N ASN A 114 16.52 0.48 3.07
CA ASN A 114 15.18 0.08 2.65
C ASN A 114 15.00 -1.45 2.57
N ILE A 115 16.04 -2.24 2.84
CA ILE A 115 16.02 -3.70 2.78
C ILE A 115 15.89 -4.26 4.21
N GLU A 116 14.84 -5.04 4.46
CA GLU A 116 14.56 -5.68 5.76
C GLU A 116 15.43 -6.91 5.98
N LYS A 117 15.39 -7.81 4.99
CA LYS A 117 16.11 -9.08 5.01
C LYS A 117 16.41 -9.58 3.61
N VAL A 118 17.42 -10.41 3.51
CA VAL A 118 17.70 -11.25 2.35
C VAL A 118 17.55 -12.69 2.79
N SER A 119 16.76 -13.46 2.06
CA SER A 119 16.58 -14.89 2.30
C SER A 119 16.83 -15.67 1.03
N MET A 120 17.42 -16.84 1.15
CA MET A 120 17.55 -17.80 0.07
C MET A 120 16.66 -19.00 0.40
N ASP A 121 15.84 -19.40 -0.56
CA ASP A 121 15.18 -20.71 -0.55
C ASP A 121 15.76 -21.60 -1.65
N ASP A 122 15.20 -22.81 -1.79
CA ASP A 122 15.68 -23.77 -2.79
C ASP A 122 15.55 -23.25 -4.23
N SER A 123 14.64 -22.30 -4.47
CA SER A 123 14.27 -21.83 -5.80
C SER A 123 14.78 -20.43 -6.13
N SER A 124 14.89 -19.53 -5.16
CA SER A 124 15.20 -18.13 -5.40
C SER A 124 15.95 -17.45 -4.24
N ILE A 125 16.61 -16.35 -4.61
CA ILE A 125 17.12 -15.34 -3.68
C ILE A 125 16.04 -14.26 -3.58
N ARG A 126 15.61 -13.96 -2.37
CA ARG A 126 14.54 -13.02 -2.07
C ARG A 126 15.09 -11.85 -1.25
N ILE A 127 15.00 -10.65 -1.81
CA ILE A 127 15.37 -9.39 -1.14
C ILE A 127 14.06 -8.71 -0.74
N ILE A 128 13.82 -8.65 0.57
CA ILE A 128 12.56 -8.20 1.16
C ILE A 128 12.73 -6.74 1.60
N PRO A 129 11.88 -5.81 1.13
CA PRO A 129 11.91 -4.41 1.57
C PRO A 129 11.33 -4.25 2.98
N LYS A 130 11.67 -3.15 3.68
CA LYS A 130 11.09 -2.82 5.00
C LYS A 130 9.57 -2.59 4.91
N LYS A 131 8.83 -3.12 5.90
CA LYS A 131 7.35 -3.05 6.05
C LYS A 131 6.71 -1.68 5.79
N GLU A 132 7.40 -0.58 6.08
CA GLU A 132 6.86 0.77 5.93
C GLU A 132 6.77 1.25 4.46
N ASP A 133 7.46 0.58 3.52
CA ASP A 133 7.53 0.93 2.10
C ASP A 133 6.72 0.02 1.16
N TYR A 134 5.94 -0.92 1.71
CA TYR A 134 5.15 -1.92 0.96
C TYR A 134 4.12 -1.35 -0.03
N GLY A 135 3.88 -0.04 0.01
CA GLY A 135 3.01 0.63 -0.96
C GLY A 135 3.58 0.67 -2.38
N ASN A 136 4.91 0.63 -2.56
CA ASN A 136 5.57 0.73 -3.87
C ASN A 136 6.80 -0.18 -4.04
N ALA A 137 7.46 -0.59 -2.97
CA ALA A 137 8.62 -1.49 -3.06
C ALA A 137 8.13 -2.95 -3.12
N LYS A 138 8.22 -3.56 -4.31
CA LYS A 138 7.96 -4.99 -4.48
C LYS A 138 9.17 -5.79 -4.01
N GLU A 139 8.91 -6.93 -3.41
CA GLU A 139 9.93 -7.94 -3.14
C GLU A 139 10.67 -8.30 -4.44
N ILE A 140 11.99 -8.38 -4.37
CA ILE A 140 12.83 -8.76 -5.50
C ILE A 140 13.17 -10.24 -5.32
N SER A 141 12.60 -11.08 -6.18
CA SER A 141 12.85 -12.53 -6.21
C SER A 141 13.65 -12.87 -7.47
N ILE A 142 14.84 -13.43 -7.28
CA ILE A 142 15.78 -13.80 -8.34
C ILE A 142 15.88 -15.33 -8.35
N PRO A 143 15.39 -16.01 -9.41
CA PRO A 143 15.52 -17.46 -9.50
C PRO A 143 16.99 -17.88 -9.54
N ARG A 144 17.37 -18.88 -8.73
CA ARG A 144 18.76 -19.36 -8.69
C ARG A 144 19.20 -19.94 -10.04
N SER A 145 18.28 -20.57 -10.76
CA SER A 145 18.51 -21.11 -12.11
C SER A 145 18.74 -20.03 -13.18
N SER A 146 18.45 -18.77 -12.88
CA SER A 146 18.63 -17.64 -13.81
C SER A 146 19.97 -16.93 -13.63
N ILE A 147 20.74 -17.26 -12.58
CA ILE A 147 22.05 -16.65 -12.28
C ILE A 147 23.11 -17.36 -13.12
N ASN A 148 23.81 -16.61 -13.97
CA ASN A 148 24.83 -17.16 -14.85
C ASN A 148 26.25 -16.93 -14.29
N GLU A 149 26.46 -15.86 -13.51
CA GLU A 149 27.78 -15.46 -13.01
C GLU A 149 27.70 -14.94 -11.58
N GLY A 150 28.76 -15.22 -10.80
CA GLY A 150 28.94 -14.85 -9.40
C GLY A 150 28.56 -15.97 -8.42
N ASP A 151 29.31 -16.10 -7.31
CA ASP A 151 28.95 -17.00 -6.19
C ASP A 151 27.83 -16.37 -5.34
N ILE A 152 26.68 -17.05 -5.37
CA ILE A 152 25.46 -16.70 -4.66
C ILE A 152 25.67 -16.63 -3.14
N LYS A 153 26.44 -17.56 -2.57
CA LYS A 153 26.65 -17.63 -1.12
C LYS A 153 27.44 -16.41 -0.65
N GLU A 154 28.54 -16.13 -1.33
CA GLU A 154 29.39 -14.97 -1.05
C GLU A 154 28.62 -13.64 -1.25
N PHE A 155 27.78 -13.55 -2.28
CA PHE A 155 26.91 -12.38 -2.49
C PHE A 155 26.00 -12.14 -1.29
N ILE A 156 25.32 -13.18 -0.81
CA ILE A 156 24.37 -13.09 0.29
C ILE A 156 25.07 -12.77 1.60
N GLU A 157 26.23 -13.39 1.87
CA GLU A 157 27.03 -13.11 3.07
C GLU A 157 27.48 -11.65 3.12
N ARG A 158 28.05 -11.14 2.02
CA ARG A 158 28.49 -9.75 1.91
C ARG A 158 27.32 -8.76 2.02
N LEU A 159 26.18 -9.08 1.40
CA LEU A 159 24.97 -8.27 1.49
C LEU A 159 24.41 -8.23 2.92
N ASN A 160 24.34 -9.37 3.61
CA ASN A 160 23.91 -9.44 5.00
C ASN A 160 24.85 -8.69 5.94
N SER A 161 26.16 -8.76 5.70
CA SER A 161 27.15 -7.98 6.45
C SER A 161 26.89 -6.47 6.35
N LYS A 162 26.67 -5.95 5.13
CA LYS A 162 26.31 -4.54 4.88
C LYS A 162 25.00 -4.14 5.57
N LEU A 163 23.99 -4.99 5.54
CA LEU A 163 22.70 -4.74 6.21
C LEU A 163 22.85 -4.70 7.73
N ASN A 164 23.68 -5.58 8.30
CA ASN A 164 23.94 -5.61 9.74
C ASN A 164 24.71 -4.35 10.21
N THR A 165 25.69 -3.87 9.44
CA THR A 165 26.38 -2.60 9.76
C THR A 165 25.41 -1.42 9.85
N ILE A 166 24.39 -1.38 8.98
CA ILE A 166 23.39 -0.32 8.98
C ILE A 166 22.40 -0.48 10.14
N LYS A 167 21.95 -1.70 10.44
CA LYS A 167 21.10 -1.97 11.62
C LYS A 167 21.79 -1.57 12.92
N VAL A 168 23.10 -1.79 13.05
CA VAL A 168 23.88 -1.34 14.21
C VAL A 168 23.97 0.19 14.26
N LYS A 169 24.15 0.87 13.13
CA LYS A 169 24.07 2.35 13.06
C LYS A 169 22.69 2.91 13.42
N ASP A 170 21.60 2.27 12.99
CA ASP A 170 20.23 2.65 13.37
C ASP A 170 19.98 2.39 14.86
N SER A 171 20.53 1.31 15.43
CA SER A 171 20.47 1.02 16.87
C SER A 171 21.27 2.00 17.73
N LEU A 172 22.39 2.52 17.20
CA LEU A 172 23.18 3.59 17.82
C LEU A 172 22.57 4.99 17.57
N GLY A 173 21.75 5.14 16.52
CA GLY A 173 20.94 6.32 16.21
C GLY A 173 19.67 6.46 17.06
N HIS A 174 19.36 5.47 17.90
CA HIS A 174 18.29 5.53 18.91
C HIS A 174 18.74 6.08 20.28
N GLY A 175 19.95 6.64 20.36
CA GLY A 175 20.44 7.39 21.51
C GLY A 175 20.16 8.90 21.41
N LYS A 176 19.24 9.39 22.25
CA LYS A 176 19.01 10.80 22.68
C LYS A 176 18.66 11.83 21.57
N PHE A 177 17.37 12.01 21.33
CA PHE A 177 16.82 13.34 21.03
C PHE A 177 15.61 13.60 21.93
N LYS A 178 15.89 14.16 23.11
CA LYS A 178 14.93 14.69 24.10
C LYS A 178 15.08 16.22 24.23
N GLU A 179 15.52 16.90 23.17
CA GLU A 179 15.73 18.36 23.21
C GLU A 179 14.54 19.09 22.60
N GLY A 180 13.46 19.20 23.37
CA GLY A 180 12.29 19.99 23.01
C GLY A 180 11.29 20.05 24.17
N THR A 181 10.52 21.13 24.22
CA THR A 181 9.46 21.29 25.22
C THR A 181 8.24 20.47 24.77
N LEU A 182 7.68 19.63 25.63
CA LEU A 182 6.42 18.94 25.34
C LEU A 182 5.30 19.99 25.24
N VAL A 183 4.64 20.08 24.09
CA VAL A 183 3.56 21.06 23.86
C VAL A 183 2.19 20.41 23.91
N LEU A 184 2.08 19.15 23.48
CA LEU A 184 0.82 18.43 23.52
C LEU A 184 1.05 16.93 23.68
N LYS A 185 0.27 16.29 24.56
CA LYS A 185 0.17 14.84 24.69
C LYS A 185 -1.28 14.44 24.69
N TYR A 186 -1.64 13.49 23.85
CA TYR A 186 -3.02 13.04 23.73
C TYR A 186 -3.10 11.56 23.38
N ASN A 187 -4.26 10.95 23.64
CA ASN A 187 -4.53 9.57 23.27
C ASN A 187 -5.65 9.54 22.24
N ILE A 188 -5.40 8.87 21.12
CA ILE A 188 -6.44 8.51 20.15
C ILE A 188 -6.90 7.09 20.47
N THR A 189 -8.09 6.98 21.06
CA THR A 189 -8.74 5.67 21.22
C THR A 189 -9.44 5.27 19.94
N LYS A 190 -9.62 3.96 19.74
CA LYS A 190 -10.41 3.41 18.62
C LYS A 190 -11.83 3.98 18.57
N GLU A 191 -12.42 4.24 19.73
CA GLU A 191 -13.75 4.82 19.88
C GLU A 191 -13.75 6.31 19.53
N SER A 192 -12.76 7.09 19.98
CA SER A 192 -12.65 8.51 19.61
C SER A 192 -12.40 8.68 18.13
N LEU A 193 -11.54 7.85 17.53
CA LEU A 193 -11.28 7.88 16.10
C LEU A 193 -12.51 7.47 15.29
N LYS A 194 -13.27 6.45 15.74
CA LYS A 194 -14.57 6.08 15.16
C LYS A 194 -15.54 7.25 15.19
N HIS A 195 -15.64 7.93 16.32
CA HIS A 195 -16.51 9.09 16.47
C HIS A 195 -16.09 10.23 15.53
N ILE A 196 -14.81 10.58 15.49
CA ILE A 196 -14.25 11.61 14.61
C ILE A 196 -14.53 11.30 13.14
N MET A 197 -14.24 10.07 12.69
CA MET A 197 -14.50 9.67 11.30
C MET A 197 -15.99 9.68 10.98
N LYS A 198 -16.85 9.25 11.92
CA LYS A 198 -18.30 9.36 11.73
C LYS A 198 -18.70 10.82 11.52
N VAL A 199 -18.25 11.73 12.37
CA VAL A 199 -18.54 13.16 12.20
C VAL A 199 -18.03 13.66 10.84
N GLU A 200 -16.76 13.43 10.50
CA GLU A 200 -16.18 13.95 9.25
C GLU A 200 -16.85 13.41 7.98
N TYR A 201 -17.32 12.16 7.98
CA TYR A 201 -17.99 11.55 6.83
C TYR A 201 -19.50 11.85 6.77
N TYR A 202 -20.20 11.89 7.91
CA TYR A 202 -21.66 12.11 7.95
C TYR A 202 -22.05 13.59 7.94
N ASP A 203 -21.15 14.51 8.30
CA ASP A 203 -21.43 15.95 8.23
C ASP A 203 -21.52 16.46 6.78
N LYS A 204 -21.03 15.67 5.80
CA LYS A 204 -21.26 15.91 4.36
C LYS A 204 -22.67 15.50 3.95
N LYS A 205 -23.67 16.30 4.34
CA LYS A 205 -25.12 16.18 3.99
C LYS A 205 -25.39 15.90 2.50
N LYS A 206 -24.46 16.28 1.61
CA LYS A 206 -24.53 16.04 0.17
C LYS A 206 -24.73 14.56 -0.20
N HIS A 207 -24.08 13.60 0.47
CA HIS A 207 -24.19 12.18 0.08
C HIS A 207 -25.56 11.58 0.40
N HIS A 208 -26.20 12.02 1.49
CA HIS A 208 -27.56 11.61 1.85
C HIS A 208 -28.59 12.10 0.84
N ILE A 209 -28.43 13.33 0.35
CA ILE A 209 -29.32 13.90 -0.68
C ILE A 209 -29.25 13.06 -1.97
N HIS A 210 -28.06 12.66 -2.41
CA HIS A 210 -27.91 11.79 -3.59
C HIS A 210 -28.54 10.41 -3.37
N GLY A 211 -28.36 9.82 -2.18
CA GLY A 211 -28.99 8.56 -1.81
C GLY A 211 -30.53 8.60 -1.88
N ILE A 212 -31.14 9.69 -1.39
CA ILE A 212 -32.60 9.92 -1.45
C ILE A 212 -33.07 10.12 -2.89
N ILE A 213 -32.35 10.91 -3.70
CA ILE A 213 -32.69 11.13 -5.11
C ILE A 213 -32.69 9.81 -5.88
N PHE A 214 -31.68 8.95 -5.70
CA PHE A 214 -31.64 7.63 -6.35
C PHE A 214 -32.75 6.69 -5.87
N ALA A 215 -33.17 6.77 -4.61
CA ALA A 215 -34.31 5.99 -4.11
C ALA A 215 -35.62 6.41 -4.80
N ILE A 216 -35.84 7.71 -4.98
CA ILE A 216 -37.02 8.25 -5.68
C ILE A 216 -37.00 7.84 -7.17
N LEU A 217 -35.85 7.96 -7.84
CA LEU A 217 -35.69 7.53 -9.24
C LEU A 217 -35.91 6.03 -9.42
N SER A 218 -35.53 5.21 -8.43
CA SER A 218 -35.86 3.78 -8.41
C SER A 218 -37.36 3.53 -8.35
N GLY A 219 -38.10 4.26 -7.51
CA GLY A 219 -39.56 4.14 -7.42
C GLY A 219 -40.26 4.50 -8.74
N LEU A 220 -39.82 5.59 -9.38
CA LEU A 220 -40.37 6.05 -10.67
C LEU A 220 -40.12 5.06 -11.81
N THR A 221 -38.97 4.37 -11.80
CA THR A 221 -38.57 3.45 -12.88
C THR A 221 -39.01 2.00 -12.64
N PHE A 222 -39.56 1.66 -11.48
CA PHE A 222 -39.95 0.30 -11.10
C PHE A 222 -40.89 -0.37 -12.11
N ASN A 223 -41.88 0.37 -12.61
CA ASN A 223 -42.87 -0.13 -13.57
C ASN A 223 -42.43 -0.03 -15.03
N ILE A 224 -41.36 0.70 -15.33
CA ILE A 224 -40.89 0.97 -16.70
C ILE A 224 -39.75 0.02 -17.07
N ASN A 225 -38.74 -0.10 -16.21
CA ASN A 225 -37.55 -0.90 -16.48
C ASN A 225 -36.95 -1.45 -15.18
N LYS A 226 -37.16 -2.75 -14.93
CA LYS A 226 -36.68 -3.45 -13.72
C LYS A 226 -35.16 -3.42 -13.58
N SER A 227 -34.40 -3.40 -14.68
CA SER A 227 -32.93 -3.31 -14.64
C SER A 227 -32.46 -1.93 -14.20
N MET A 228 -33.11 -0.87 -14.67
CA MET A 228 -32.78 0.51 -14.31
C MET A 228 -33.14 0.79 -12.84
N CYS A 229 -34.28 0.28 -12.39
CA CYS A 229 -34.68 0.30 -10.99
C CYS A 229 -33.64 -0.39 -10.09
N LEU A 230 -33.17 -1.59 -10.46
CA LEU A 230 -32.16 -2.31 -9.70
C LEU A 230 -30.84 -1.52 -9.60
N SER A 231 -30.42 -0.88 -10.68
CA SER A 231 -29.23 -0.01 -10.69
C SER A 231 -29.38 1.20 -9.78
N PHE A 232 -30.54 1.85 -9.74
CA PHE A 232 -30.79 2.97 -8.82
C PHE A 232 -30.90 2.54 -7.36
N MET A 233 -31.48 1.37 -7.07
CA MET A 233 -31.44 0.79 -5.71
C MET A 233 -30.01 0.51 -5.26
N LEU A 234 -29.19 -0.09 -6.13
CA LEU A 234 -27.77 -0.34 -5.86
C LEU A 234 -27.02 0.96 -5.60
N LEU A 235 -27.20 1.99 -6.43
CA LEU A 235 -26.58 3.29 -6.23
C LEU A 235 -27.05 3.98 -4.94
N SER A 236 -28.34 3.97 -4.64
CA SER A 236 -28.88 4.53 -3.39
C SER A 236 -28.27 3.84 -2.16
N SER A 237 -28.24 2.49 -2.17
CA SER A 237 -27.62 1.70 -1.11
C SER A 237 -26.13 2.02 -0.97
N LEU A 238 -25.40 2.15 -2.08
CA LEU A 238 -23.99 2.55 -2.05
C LEU A 238 -23.83 3.94 -1.44
N TYR A 239 -24.59 4.96 -1.84
CA TYR A 239 -24.46 6.31 -1.26
C TYR A 239 -24.78 6.37 0.24
N ILE A 240 -25.73 5.55 0.70
CA ILE A 240 -26.11 5.46 2.12
C ILE A 240 -25.10 4.65 2.94
N PHE A 241 -24.59 3.54 2.40
CA PHE A 241 -23.70 2.60 3.11
C PHE A 241 -22.21 2.83 2.85
N HIS A 242 -21.81 3.59 1.83
CA HIS A 242 -20.41 3.87 1.49
C HIS A 242 -19.62 4.49 2.65
N PRO A 243 -20.16 5.43 3.46
CA PRO A 243 -19.49 5.90 4.67
C PRO A 243 -19.19 4.78 5.67
N SER A 244 -20.15 3.88 5.90
CA SER A 244 -19.99 2.71 6.79
C SER A 244 -19.00 1.69 6.24
N ILE A 245 -18.99 1.47 4.93
CA ILE A 245 -18.08 0.55 4.23
C ILE A 245 -16.65 1.10 4.22
N ALA A 246 -16.45 2.37 3.88
CA ALA A 246 -15.15 3.04 3.95
C ALA A 246 -14.59 3.04 5.39
N TYR A 247 -15.46 3.21 6.38
CA TYR A 247 -15.11 3.05 7.79
C TYR A 247 -14.70 1.60 8.13
N LEU A 248 -15.47 0.59 7.70
CA LEU A 248 -15.15 -0.83 7.91
C LEU A 248 -13.79 -1.21 7.31
N PHE A 249 -13.47 -0.73 6.10
CA PHE A 249 -12.18 -0.97 5.46
C PHE A 249 -11.00 -0.32 6.20
N ARG A 250 -11.22 0.79 6.90
CA ARG A 250 -10.17 1.45 7.71
C ARG A 250 -10.10 0.94 9.15
N ARG A 251 -11.15 0.29 9.67
CA ARG A 251 -11.24 -0.17 11.08
C ARG A 251 -10.20 -1.23 11.44
N GLY A 252 -9.73 -2.02 10.47
CA GLY A 252 -8.74 -3.08 10.68
C GLY A 252 -7.35 -2.58 11.05
N SER A 253 -7.03 -1.31 10.78
CA SER A 253 -5.72 -0.71 11.06
C SER A 253 -5.73 0.28 12.24
N MET A 254 -6.82 0.33 13.03
CA MET A 254 -6.99 1.29 14.12
C MET A 254 -6.58 0.68 15.46
N GLU A 255 -5.39 1.06 15.92
CA GLU A 255 -4.89 0.78 17.27
C GLU A 255 -5.07 2.00 18.18
N ASN A 256 -5.08 1.78 19.50
CA ASN A 256 -5.01 2.88 20.46
C ASN A 256 -3.60 3.44 20.46
N VAL A 257 -3.47 4.75 20.31
CA VAL A 257 -2.19 5.40 20.11
C VAL A 257 -2.04 6.57 21.08
N ASP A 258 -0.98 6.53 21.87
CA ASP A 258 -0.49 7.71 22.60
C ASP A 258 0.41 8.53 21.66
N VAL A 259 0.05 9.79 21.44
CA VAL A 259 0.80 10.72 20.60
C VAL A 259 1.40 11.82 21.46
N LEU A 260 2.68 12.09 21.24
CA LEU A 260 3.47 13.13 21.88
C LEU A 260 3.88 14.17 20.84
N VAL A 261 3.72 15.44 21.17
CA VAL A 261 4.11 16.56 20.31
C VAL A 261 5.07 17.46 21.06
N TYR A 262 6.29 17.56 20.55
CA TYR A 262 7.37 18.38 21.09
C TYR A 262 7.63 19.58 20.18
N LEU A 263 7.94 20.74 20.79
CA LEU A 263 8.54 21.87 20.10
C LEU A 263 10.05 21.80 20.31
N CYS A 264 10.76 21.51 19.22
CA CYS A 264 12.21 21.46 19.21
C CYS A 264 12.81 22.87 19.34
N LYS A 265 14.04 22.96 19.87
CA LYS A 265 14.77 24.23 20.01
C LYS A 265 14.97 24.99 18.68
N ASP A 266 14.96 24.28 17.55
CA ASP A 266 15.08 24.84 16.20
C ASP A 266 13.75 25.32 15.59
N GLY A 267 12.67 25.36 16.39
CA GLY A 267 11.36 25.86 15.97
C GLY A 267 10.52 24.87 15.15
N TYR A 268 10.95 23.61 15.06
CA TYR A 268 10.19 22.54 14.42
C TYR A 268 9.28 21.85 15.44
N LEU A 269 8.15 21.32 14.96
CA LEU A 269 7.32 20.40 15.72
C LEU A 269 7.72 18.96 15.42
N GLU A 270 7.86 18.18 16.48
CA GLU A 270 8.14 16.76 16.43
C GLU A 270 6.94 15.99 16.99
N ILE A 271 6.33 15.15 16.16
CA ILE A 271 5.18 14.31 16.49
C ILE A 271 5.65 12.87 16.59
N VAL A 272 5.42 12.23 17.74
CA VAL A 272 5.87 10.87 18.06
C VAL A 272 4.67 10.02 18.47
N ASP A 273 4.55 8.86 17.83
CA ASP A 273 3.64 7.74 18.08
C ASP A 273 4.50 6.47 18.11
N ASN A 274 4.02 5.41 18.77
CA ASN A 274 4.53 4.04 18.68
C ASN A 274 4.92 3.58 17.28
N LYS A 275 4.29 4.10 16.21
CA LYS A 275 4.55 3.71 14.81
C LYS A 275 5.13 4.82 13.93
N MET A 276 5.24 6.04 14.43
CA MET A 276 5.49 7.19 13.58
C MET A 276 6.24 8.29 14.31
N ARG A 277 7.31 8.80 13.70
CA ARG A 277 8.05 9.97 14.18
C ARG A 277 8.23 10.95 13.03
N ILE A 278 7.63 12.15 13.15
CA ILE A 278 7.67 13.19 12.11
C ILE A 278 8.22 14.48 12.73
N LYS A 279 9.20 15.09 12.07
CA LYS A 279 9.66 16.45 12.38
C LYS A 279 9.29 17.40 11.23
N ILE A 280 8.52 18.44 11.51
CA ILE A 280 8.01 19.36 10.49
C ILE A 280 7.85 20.79 11.04
N LYS A 281 8.06 21.79 10.17
CA LYS A 281 7.77 23.19 10.52
C LYS A 281 6.27 23.40 10.71
N PRO A 282 5.83 24.11 11.77
CA PRO A 282 4.42 24.45 11.96
C PRO A 282 3.77 25.09 10.74
N THR A 283 4.49 26.01 10.07
CA THR A 283 4.03 26.74 8.88
C THR A 283 3.75 25.86 7.67
N ALA A 284 4.32 24.66 7.61
CA ALA A 284 4.05 23.71 6.54
C ALA A 284 2.79 22.86 6.81
N MET A 285 2.27 22.86 8.04
CA MET A 285 1.06 22.12 8.40
C MET A 285 -0.18 22.99 8.28
N LYS A 286 -1.30 22.39 7.85
CA LYS A 286 -2.60 23.06 7.91
C LYS A 286 -3.43 22.47 9.03
N LEU A 287 -3.82 23.31 9.98
CA LEU A 287 -4.75 22.95 11.06
C LEU A 287 -6.17 23.32 10.64
N VAL A 288 -7.10 22.36 10.77
CA VAL A 288 -8.53 22.59 10.58
C VAL A 288 -9.22 22.28 11.90
N ASP A 289 -9.91 23.26 12.47
CA ASP A 289 -10.71 23.09 13.66
C ASP A 289 -12.13 22.63 13.28
N ASN A 290 -12.62 21.58 13.93
CA ASN A 290 -14.02 21.22 13.92
C ASN A 290 -14.62 21.56 15.29
N ASN A 291 -15.32 22.70 15.33
CA ASN A 291 -16.12 23.32 16.42
C ASN A 291 -16.47 22.41 17.63
N ASN A 292 -15.44 21.96 18.36
CA ASN A 292 -15.42 21.25 19.66
C ASN A 292 -15.04 19.76 19.69
N ILE A 293 -14.91 19.05 18.56
CA ILE A 293 -14.72 17.58 18.61
C ILE A 293 -13.24 17.19 18.42
N PHE A 294 -12.57 17.76 17.43
CA PHE A 294 -11.17 17.44 17.11
C PHE A 294 -10.48 18.55 16.34
N PHE A 295 -9.14 18.55 16.36
CA PHE A 295 -8.32 19.24 15.38
C PHE A 295 -7.82 18.28 14.32
N LYS A 296 -7.80 18.71 13.07
CA LYS A 296 -7.22 17.96 11.96
C LYS A 296 -5.92 18.63 11.53
N LEU A 297 -4.80 17.93 11.68
CA LEU A 297 -3.49 18.37 11.19
C LEU A 297 -3.24 17.71 9.84
N LEU A 298 -3.09 18.54 8.80
CA LEU A 298 -2.73 18.12 7.45
C LEU A 298 -1.24 18.34 7.26
N ILE A 299 -0.48 17.25 7.15
CA ILE A 299 0.97 17.26 6.96
C ILE A 299 1.26 16.97 5.48
N PRO A 300 1.84 17.91 4.71
CA PRO A 300 2.04 17.81 3.26
C PRO A 300 3.22 16.91 2.86
N VAL A 301 3.44 15.79 3.54
CA VAL A 301 4.37 14.74 3.06
C VAL A 301 3.80 14.06 1.82
N LYS A 302 4.62 13.38 1.02
CA LYS A 302 4.29 12.74 -0.29
C LYS A 302 3.03 11.83 -0.33
N LYS A 303 2.39 11.54 0.81
CA LYS A 303 1.11 10.79 0.92
C LYS A 303 0.01 11.50 1.73
N GLY A 304 0.21 12.76 2.15
CA GLY A 304 -0.75 13.55 2.93
C GLY A 304 -1.15 12.86 4.24
N ILE A 305 -0.32 12.98 5.27
CA ILE A 305 -0.66 12.40 6.58
C ILE A 305 -1.71 13.29 7.24
N VAL A 306 -2.83 12.68 7.64
CA VAL A 306 -3.91 13.34 8.37
C VAL A 306 -3.87 12.84 9.81
N LEU A 307 -3.57 13.74 10.75
CA LEU A 307 -3.65 13.43 12.18
C LEU A 307 -4.89 14.08 12.78
N TYR A 308 -5.57 13.31 13.61
CA TYR A 308 -6.74 13.77 14.34
C TYR A 308 -6.37 13.91 15.82
N VAL A 309 -6.51 15.11 16.36
CA VAL A 309 -6.30 15.43 17.77
C VAL A 309 -7.68 15.53 18.44
N PRO A 310 -8.18 14.49 19.12
CA PRO A 310 -9.42 14.55 19.87
C PRO A 310 -9.28 15.55 21.03
N LYS A 311 -10.09 16.63 21.04
CA LYS A 311 -9.97 17.68 22.07
C LYS A 311 -10.20 17.14 23.49
N ASN A 312 -11.11 16.17 23.63
CA ASN A 312 -11.48 15.58 24.92
C ASN A 312 -10.47 14.56 25.49
N ASN A 313 -9.47 14.15 24.71
CA ASN A 313 -8.47 13.16 25.13
C ASN A 313 -7.04 13.75 25.16
N ILE A 314 -6.91 15.06 25.37
CA ILE A 314 -5.63 15.71 25.60
C ILE A 314 -5.26 15.49 27.06
N LYS A 315 -4.12 14.84 27.29
CA LYS A 315 -3.61 14.47 28.62
C LYS A 315 -2.73 15.58 29.21
N GLU A 316 -1.90 16.22 28.39
CA GLU A 316 -0.99 17.30 28.80
C GLU A 316 -0.83 18.34 27.67
N GLY A 317 -0.58 19.60 28.03
CA GLY A 317 -0.37 20.70 27.08
C GLY A 317 -1.50 21.75 27.06
N ASN A 318 -1.17 22.98 26.66
CA ASN A 318 -2.13 24.08 26.51
C ASN A 318 -2.57 24.21 25.05
N ILE A 319 -3.87 23.99 24.78
CA ILE A 319 -4.44 24.01 23.43
C ILE A 319 -4.26 25.37 22.76
N GLU A 320 -4.50 26.48 23.47
CA GLU A 320 -4.34 27.82 22.90
C GLU A 320 -2.89 28.10 22.50
N THR A 321 -1.94 27.64 23.33
CA THR A 321 -0.51 27.76 23.03
C THR A 321 -0.13 26.90 21.82
N PHE A 322 -0.68 25.69 21.72
CA PHE A 322 -0.49 24.83 20.57
C PHE A 322 -1.05 25.44 19.28
N LEU A 323 -2.26 26.02 19.33
CA LEU A 323 -2.90 26.66 18.18
C LEU A 323 -2.13 27.89 17.68
N LYS A 324 -1.56 28.68 18.60
CA LYS A 324 -0.70 29.83 18.27
C LYS A 324 0.53 29.46 17.45
N LEU A 325 0.99 28.21 17.49
CA LEU A 325 2.12 27.76 16.66
C LEU A 325 1.78 27.69 15.15
N PHE A 326 0.50 27.71 14.80
CA PHE A 326 0.02 27.63 13.41
C PHE A 326 -0.57 28.94 12.90
N SER A 327 -0.49 30.02 13.70
CA SER A 327 -1.07 31.34 13.42
C SER A 327 -0.07 32.28 12.74
#